data_AF-A0A812Y2I1-F1
#
_entry.id   AF-A0A812Y2I1-F1
#
_cell.length_a   1.000
_cell.length_b   1.000
_cell.length_c   1.000
_cell.angle_alpha   90.00
_cell.angle_beta   90.00
_cell.angle_gamma   90.00
#
_symmetry.space_group_name_H-M   'P 1'
#
loop_
_entity.id
_entity.type
_entity.pdbx_description
1 polymer ?
#
loop_
_entity_poly.entity_id
_entity_poly.type
_entity_poly.pdbx_seq_one_letter_code
_entity_poly.pdbx_strand_id
1 'polypeptide(L)'
;MLSPLQSLRGALDCLLRVRGEQKASQCRLDVTSFAAADFFYPYLDEEELESESSAGPNTALARKRAEKNLKDVLTPSGGMSFAEALDWFQKHSEVDVLQMQVHLEMVEAIFFDHALRLEDEWSADDLQGMEGLLDAYRRGCEKLRGAAAWKVESRSREVMVHWIAFCLIWRASEIAHPLVSEYGVGLDPQDVRWLLLRTGREIEALKAVDIFLRQRQQSDRSLFNLSSQIATIQFASSFSTADAEHQQTYRAEREAEAARIDMHWQQVQRQQEEAASLRREIAAVEPDLEHHEQELQAVQQATETLRQSQHNLQRAEQSLTDLEHNIVQFQDIPRLVRIYESEARTAAANVARYREEIHTWEQVLQNHLPLAELQSIVQRLQSKLKQLRQFLKEAETPPAAVFQPLPEREDMAFAILFFLYMPELLRSLSRATILARQLLLPWPWCCQNRWDVSEHIQVKDFKTCWAKYYNEKQSCVYHTPPVLQHGEHGPVKLLSSFHVPDDRQISGTHIDNMTSARHGALNSASSSEMLCQ
;
A
#
# COMPACT_ATOMS: atom_id res chain seq x y z
N MET A 1 14.67 42.28 -12.10
CA MET A 1 15.22 41.88 -10.79
C MET A 1 15.08 40.37 -10.67
N LEU A 2 16.13 39.61 -10.97
CA LEU A 2 16.17 38.15 -10.83
C LEU A 2 16.90 37.78 -9.54
N SER A 3 16.46 36.70 -8.89
CA SER A 3 16.67 36.44 -7.46
C SER A 3 18.09 35.96 -7.11
N PRO A 4 18.57 36.21 -5.88
CA PRO A 4 19.90 35.82 -5.41
C PRO A 4 20.20 34.31 -5.46
N LEU A 5 19.18 33.45 -5.60
CA LEU A 5 19.32 31.99 -5.60
C LEU A 5 19.85 31.43 -6.93
N GLN A 6 19.63 32.12 -8.06
CA GLN A 6 20.22 31.70 -9.34
C GLN A 6 21.73 32.05 -9.41
N SER A 7 22.15 33.10 -8.70
CA SER A 7 23.57 33.47 -8.59
C SER A 7 24.37 32.49 -7.72
N LEU A 8 23.74 31.87 -6.73
CA LEU A 8 24.37 30.87 -5.86
C LEU A 8 24.57 29.53 -6.57
N ARG A 9 23.63 29.11 -7.43
CA ARG A 9 23.76 27.89 -8.22
C ARG A 9 24.86 28.01 -9.27
N GLY A 10 24.94 29.16 -9.96
CA GLY A 10 26.04 29.46 -10.88
C GLY A 10 27.41 29.56 -10.19
N ALA A 11 27.47 30.10 -8.98
CA ALA A 11 28.72 30.18 -8.20
C ALA A 11 29.16 28.81 -7.65
N LEU A 12 28.21 27.94 -7.25
CA LEU A 12 28.49 26.58 -6.81
C LEU A 12 28.96 25.69 -7.96
N ASP A 13 28.32 25.80 -9.13
CA ASP A 13 28.74 25.09 -10.35
C ASP A 13 30.11 25.59 -10.82
N CYS A 14 30.40 26.89 -10.72
CA CYS A 14 31.72 27.42 -11.05
C CYS A 14 32.80 26.98 -10.05
N LEU A 15 32.49 26.89 -8.75
CA LEU A 15 33.42 26.38 -7.73
C LEU A 15 33.67 24.88 -7.85
N LEU A 16 32.64 24.09 -8.16
CA LEU A 16 32.79 22.64 -8.41
C LEU A 16 33.56 22.38 -9.71
N ARG A 17 33.37 23.20 -10.75
CA ARG A 17 34.14 23.13 -11.99
C ARG A 17 35.60 23.54 -11.80
N VAL A 18 35.89 24.61 -11.04
CA VAL A 18 37.26 25.03 -10.71
C VAL A 18 37.97 24.02 -9.82
N ARG A 19 37.26 23.34 -8.90
CA ARG A 19 37.83 22.26 -8.06
C ARG A 19 38.04 20.96 -8.84
N GLY A 20 37.17 20.67 -9.81
CA GLY A 20 37.34 19.58 -10.78
C GLY A 20 38.49 19.84 -11.75
N GLU A 21 38.65 21.08 -12.23
CA GLU A 21 39.73 21.49 -13.13
C GLU A 21 41.07 21.63 -12.40
N GLN A 22 41.10 22.04 -11.12
CA GLN A 22 42.33 22.01 -10.32
C GLN A 22 42.81 20.57 -10.05
N LYS A 23 41.90 19.61 -9.80
CA LYS A 23 42.27 18.19 -9.69
C LYS A 23 42.60 17.55 -11.05
N ALA A 24 41.95 17.97 -12.14
CA ALA A 24 42.27 17.50 -13.49
C ALA A 24 43.60 18.09 -14.01
N SER A 25 43.99 19.29 -13.60
CA SER A 25 45.29 19.89 -13.94
C SER A 25 46.47 19.29 -13.17
N GLN A 26 46.22 18.63 -12.03
CA GLN A 26 47.21 17.78 -11.32
C GLN A 26 47.28 16.34 -11.87
N CYS A 27 46.32 15.92 -12.68
CA CYS A 27 46.30 14.64 -13.38
C CYS A 27 46.24 14.84 -14.91
N ARG A 28 47.18 15.62 -15.47
CA ARG A 28 47.50 15.49 -16.89
C ARG A 28 48.43 14.28 -17.07
N LEU A 29 47.83 13.10 -17.14
CA LEU A 29 48.46 11.99 -17.85
C LEU A 29 48.16 12.18 -19.34
N ASP A 30 49.22 12.35 -20.12
CA ASP A 30 49.19 12.52 -21.56
C ASP A 30 48.59 11.27 -22.23
N VAL A 31 47.40 11.42 -22.83
CA VAL A 31 46.62 10.30 -23.42
C VAL A 31 47.16 9.89 -24.80
N THR A 32 48.27 10.47 -25.25
CA THR A 32 48.85 10.15 -26.56
C THR A 32 49.97 9.11 -26.56
N SER A 33 50.39 8.56 -25.41
CA SER A 33 51.39 7.48 -25.36
C SER A 33 50.86 6.06 -25.10
N PHE A 34 49.55 5.88 -24.91
CA PHE A 34 48.97 4.55 -24.60
C PHE A 34 48.77 3.61 -25.80
N ALA A 35 49.25 3.99 -27.00
CA ALA A 35 49.22 3.13 -28.18
C ALA A 35 50.46 2.22 -28.33
N ALA A 36 51.41 2.25 -27.37
CA ALA A 36 52.63 1.44 -27.41
C ALA A 36 53.00 0.82 -26.05
N ALA A 37 52.01 0.51 -25.22
CA ALA A 37 52.22 -0.29 -24.02
C ALA A 37 51.87 -1.75 -24.35
N ASP A 38 52.84 -2.47 -24.90
CA ASP A 38 52.87 -3.93 -24.77
C ASP A 38 52.82 -4.24 -23.28
N PHE A 39 51.73 -4.87 -22.84
CA PHE A 39 51.58 -5.35 -21.46
C PHE A 39 52.60 -6.46 -21.22
N PHE A 40 53.81 -6.07 -20.80
CA PHE A 40 54.76 -6.97 -20.18
C PHE A 40 54.15 -7.47 -18.87
N TYR A 41 53.70 -8.72 -18.88
CA TYR A 41 53.64 -9.52 -17.66
C TYR A 41 55.03 -9.46 -17.01
N PRO A 42 55.16 -9.16 -15.70
CA PRO A 42 56.40 -9.47 -15.04
C PRO A 42 56.53 -11.00 -15.08
N TYR A 43 57.45 -11.48 -15.92
CA TYR A 43 58.07 -12.77 -15.75
C TYR A 43 58.48 -12.84 -14.27
N LEU A 44 57.88 -13.78 -13.54
CA LEU A 44 58.45 -14.20 -12.27
C LEU A 44 59.88 -14.62 -12.58
N ASP A 45 60.87 -13.96 -11.98
CA ASP A 45 62.24 -14.44 -12.01
C ASP A 45 62.22 -15.87 -11.45
N GLU A 46 62.54 -16.84 -12.31
CA GLU A 46 62.70 -18.26 -11.94
C GLU A 46 63.92 -18.49 -11.03
N GLU A 47 64.65 -17.44 -10.63
CA GLU A 47 65.85 -17.53 -9.79
C GLU A 47 65.60 -17.55 -8.27
N GLU A 48 64.35 -17.48 -7.78
CA GLU A 48 64.04 -17.65 -6.34
C GLU A 48 63.52 -19.06 -5.96
N LEU A 49 63.64 -20.05 -6.85
CA LEU A 49 63.18 -21.43 -6.62
C LEU A 49 64.30 -22.45 -6.35
N GLU A 50 65.55 -22.02 -6.17
CA GLU A 50 66.67 -22.93 -5.85
C GLU A 50 67.41 -22.63 -4.53
N SER A 51 66.70 -22.17 -3.49
CA SER A 51 67.28 -22.16 -2.14
C SER A 51 66.34 -22.70 -1.03
N GLU A 52 65.70 -23.83 -1.27
CA GLU A 52 65.11 -24.64 -0.17
C GLU A 52 66.09 -25.73 0.28
N SER A 53 67.06 -25.34 1.11
CA SER A 53 67.79 -26.30 1.96
C SER A 53 68.07 -25.71 3.35
N SER A 54 67.02 -25.26 4.04
CA SER A 54 66.98 -25.31 5.50
C SER A 54 65.54 -25.33 6.01
N ALA A 55 64.92 -26.51 6.05
CA ALA A 55 63.69 -26.72 6.80
C ALA A 55 63.99 -26.55 8.30
N GLY A 56 63.81 -25.34 8.82
CA GLY A 56 63.90 -25.09 10.25
C GLY A 56 62.79 -25.82 11.03
N PRO A 57 62.99 -26.11 12.34
CA PRO A 57 62.07 -26.90 13.16
C PRO A 57 60.63 -26.35 13.25
N ASN A 58 60.39 -25.10 12.85
CA ASN A 58 59.06 -24.49 12.78
C ASN A 58 58.21 -24.95 11.59
N THR A 59 58.79 -25.29 10.43
CA THR A 59 58.00 -25.71 9.25
C THR A 59 57.48 -27.14 9.40
N ALA A 60 58.25 -28.04 10.01
CA ALA A 60 57.80 -29.40 10.31
C ALA A 60 56.66 -29.42 11.34
N LEU A 61 56.70 -28.54 12.35
CA LEU A 61 55.65 -28.42 13.35
C LEU A 61 54.37 -27.77 12.77
N ALA A 62 54.53 -26.77 11.91
CA ALA A 62 53.44 -26.16 11.17
C ALA A 62 52.77 -27.17 10.21
N ARG A 63 53.56 -27.96 9.48
CA ARG A 63 53.08 -29.03 8.60
C ARG A 63 52.35 -30.13 9.37
N LYS A 64 52.86 -30.54 10.54
CA LYS A 64 52.20 -31.55 11.39
C LYS A 64 50.89 -31.03 12.02
N ARG A 65 50.81 -29.72 12.29
CA ARG A 65 49.55 -29.05 12.71
C ARG A 65 48.56 -28.95 11.54
N ALA A 66 49.03 -28.57 10.36
CA ALA A 66 48.21 -28.53 9.15
C ALA A 66 47.68 -29.93 8.80
N GLU A 67 48.52 -30.97 8.79
CA GLU A 67 48.13 -32.37 8.57
C GLU A 67 47.15 -32.87 9.64
N LYS A 68 47.30 -32.47 10.91
CA LYS A 68 46.33 -32.81 11.96
C LYS A 68 44.98 -32.10 11.75
N ASN A 69 44.99 -30.85 11.30
CA ASN A 69 43.78 -30.05 11.06
C ASN A 69 43.08 -30.39 9.73
N LEU A 70 43.81 -30.95 8.76
CA LEU A 70 43.32 -31.33 7.42
C LEU A 70 42.96 -32.82 7.30
N LYS A 71 43.35 -33.67 8.27
CA LYS A 71 43.14 -35.14 8.21
C LYS A 71 41.67 -35.56 8.10
N ASP A 72 40.76 -34.72 8.55
CA ASP A 72 39.31 -34.95 8.51
C ASP A 72 38.60 -34.12 7.42
N VAL A 73 39.33 -33.33 6.64
CA VAL A 73 38.77 -32.54 5.53
C VAL A 73 38.71 -33.43 4.29
N LEU A 74 37.63 -34.20 4.17
CA LEU A 74 37.28 -34.88 2.92
C LEU A 74 37.07 -33.81 1.86
N THR A 75 37.92 -33.80 0.83
CA THR A 75 37.76 -32.91 -0.32
C THR A 75 36.79 -33.54 -1.32
N PRO A 76 35.66 -32.89 -1.67
CA PRO A 76 34.84 -33.26 -2.79
C PRO A 76 35.70 -33.41 -4.05
N SER A 77 35.51 -34.50 -4.76
CA SER A 77 36.02 -34.66 -6.12
C SER A 77 35.30 -33.70 -7.06
N GLY A 78 36.00 -33.17 -8.07
CA GLY A 78 35.36 -32.44 -9.17
C GLY A 78 34.26 -33.30 -9.80
N GLY A 79 33.06 -32.73 -9.95
CA GLY A 79 31.87 -33.44 -10.44
C GLY A 79 30.79 -33.73 -9.39
N MET A 80 30.96 -33.28 -8.14
CA MET A 80 29.90 -33.33 -7.13
C MET A 80 28.69 -32.46 -7.53
N SER A 81 27.48 -32.99 -7.37
CA SER A 81 26.23 -32.23 -7.56
C SER A 81 26.06 -31.16 -6.47
N PHE A 82 25.23 -30.15 -6.71
CA PHE A 82 24.98 -29.11 -5.70
C PHE A 82 24.30 -29.67 -4.43
N ALA A 83 23.43 -30.67 -4.57
CA ALA A 83 22.76 -31.30 -3.44
C ALA A 83 23.74 -32.07 -2.54
N GLU A 84 24.67 -32.84 -3.14
CA GLU A 84 25.74 -33.53 -2.40
C GLU A 84 26.68 -32.53 -1.72
N ALA A 85 27.01 -31.43 -2.41
CA ALA A 85 27.85 -30.37 -1.87
C ALA A 85 27.19 -29.65 -0.69
N LEU A 86 25.87 -29.44 -0.75
CA LEU A 86 25.09 -28.86 0.33
C LEU A 86 25.06 -29.76 1.56
N ASP A 87 24.75 -31.05 1.38
CA ASP A 87 24.74 -32.04 2.46
C ASP A 87 26.12 -32.14 3.11
N TRP A 88 27.18 -32.19 2.30
CA TRP A 88 28.56 -32.15 2.77
C TRP A 88 28.85 -30.87 3.57
N PHE A 89 28.53 -29.69 3.04
CA PHE A 89 28.82 -28.42 3.71
C PHE A 89 28.07 -28.29 5.04
N GLN A 90 26.81 -28.72 5.10
CA GLN A 90 26.00 -28.67 6.33
C GLN A 90 26.58 -29.56 7.43
N LYS A 91 26.98 -30.79 7.08
CA LYS A 91 27.62 -31.74 8.01
C LYS A 91 28.92 -31.21 8.62
N HIS A 92 29.59 -30.28 7.95
CA HIS A 92 30.88 -29.73 8.37
C HIS A 92 30.83 -28.22 8.65
N SER A 93 29.66 -27.68 8.98
CA SER A 93 29.46 -26.23 9.16
C SER A 93 29.81 -25.68 10.56
N GLU A 94 29.99 -26.55 11.55
CA GLU A 94 30.44 -26.24 12.92
C GLU A 94 31.95 -26.35 13.06
N VAL A 95 32.67 -25.48 12.36
CA VAL A 95 34.13 -25.51 12.28
C VAL A 95 34.77 -24.19 12.63
N ASP A 96 36.08 -24.21 12.93
CA ASP A 96 36.84 -23.00 13.20
C ASP A 96 36.95 -22.09 11.95
N VAL A 97 37.48 -20.88 12.13
CA VAL A 97 37.60 -19.87 11.06
C VAL A 97 38.44 -20.37 9.88
N LEU A 98 39.49 -21.16 10.14
CA LEU A 98 40.38 -21.65 9.08
C LEU A 98 39.72 -22.77 8.28
N GLN A 99 39.04 -23.70 8.95
CA GLN A 99 38.28 -24.78 8.33
C GLN A 99 37.10 -24.24 7.53
N MET A 100 36.40 -23.21 8.03
CA MET A 100 35.34 -22.53 7.27
C MET A 100 35.88 -21.91 5.99
N GLN A 101 37.06 -21.28 6.01
CA GLN A 101 37.68 -20.75 4.79
C GLN A 101 37.91 -21.85 3.75
N VAL A 102 38.48 -22.99 4.17
CA VAL A 102 38.70 -24.13 3.29
C VAL A 102 37.38 -24.64 2.70
N HIS A 103 36.33 -24.76 3.51
CA HIS A 103 35.01 -25.20 3.03
C HIS A 103 34.40 -24.23 2.01
N LEU A 104 34.56 -22.91 2.19
CA LEU A 104 34.10 -21.93 1.21
C LEU A 104 34.88 -22.00 -0.10
N GLU A 105 36.21 -22.17 -0.03
CA GLU A 105 37.05 -22.34 -1.24
C GLU A 105 36.65 -23.59 -2.03
N MET A 106 36.17 -24.64 -1.35
CA MET A 106 35.66 -25.85 -1.99
C MET A 106 34.31 -25.62 -2.67
N VAL A 107 33.40 -24.88 -2.03
CA VAL A 107 32.14 -24.47 -2.67
C VAL A 107 32.42 -23.58 -3.88
N GLU A 108 33.32 -22.62 -3.77
CA GLU A 108 33.76 -21.75 -4.87
C GLU A 108 34.28 -22.57 -6.05
N ALA A 109 35.12 -23.57 -5.80
CA ALA A 109 35.60 -24.49 -6.82
C ALA A 109 34.42 -25.17 -7.53
N ILE A 110 33.45 -25.73 -6.80
CA ILE A 110 32.27 -26.38 -7.40
C ILE A 110 31.52 -25.43 -8.34
N PHE A 111 31.31 -24.16 -7.95
CA PHE A 111 30.71 -23.17 -8.85
C PHE A 111 31.58 -22.91 -10.08
N PHE A 112 32.90 -22.77 -9.92
CA PHE A 112 33.80 -22.54 -11.06
C PHE A 112 33.81 -23.71 -12.06
N ASP A 113 33.62 -24.96 -11.63
CA ASP A 113 33.47 -26.09 -12.57
C ASP A 113 32.15 -26.03 -13.33
N HIS A 114 31.07 -25.61 -12.67
CA HIS A 114 29.77 -25.47 -13.31
C HIS A 114 29.70 -24.25 -14.24
N ALA A 115 30.53 -23.22 -14.01
CA ALA A 115 30.68 -22.10 -14.93
C ALA A 115 31.20 -22.51 -16.33
N LEU A 116 31.88 -23.65 -16.44
CA LEU A 116 32.32 -24.18 -17.73
C LEU A 116 31.20 -24.93 -18.48
N ARG A 117 30.03 -25.09 -17.84
CA ARG A 117 28.87 -25.86 -18.29
C ARG A 117 27.58 -25.04 -18.21
N LEU A 118 27.68 -23.72 -18.42
CA LEU A 118 26.53 -22.80 -18.34
C LEU A 118 25.44 -23.07 -19.40
N GLU A 119 25.78 -23.72 -20.51
CA GLU A 119 24.83 -24.01 -21.59
C GLU A 119 24.10 -25.35 -21.41
N ASP A 120 24.54 -26.19 -20.47
CA ASP A 120 23.94 -27.49 -20.18
C ASP A 120 22.50 -27.32 -19.66
N GLU A 121 21.71 -28.39 -19.72
CA GLU A 121 20.36 -28.41 -19.15
C GLU A 121 20.43 -28.70 -17.64
N TRP A 122 19.67 -27.95 -16.86
CA TRP A 122 19.66 -28.02 -15.40
C TRP A 122 18.28 -28.42 -14.90
N SER A 123 18.22 -29.46 -14.08
CA SER A 123 16.95 -29.90 -13.50
C SER A 123 16.50 -28.99 -12.36
N ALA A 124 15.20 -29.04 -12.03
CA ALA A 124 14.66 -28.31 -10.89
C ALA A 124 15.36 -28.71 -9.57
N ASP A 125 15.70 -29.98 -9.40
CA ASP A 125 16.38 -30.52 -8.22
C ASP A 125 17.80 -29.96 -8.11
N ASP A 126 18.52 -29.83 -9.23
CA ASP A 126 19.87 -29.24 -9.25
C ASP A 126 19.84 -27.79 -8.80
N LEU A 127 18.86 -27.01 -9.25
CA LEU A 127 18.69 -25.61 -8.88
C LEU A 127 18.31 -25.45 -7.42
N GLN A 128 17.42 -26.30 -6.90
CA GLN A 128 17.08 -26.29 -5.48
C GLN A 128 18.30 -26.60 -4.60
N GLY A 129 19.10 -27.61 -5.00
CA GLY A 129 20.38 -27.91 -4.34
C GLY A 129 21.36 -26.73 -4.40
N MET A 130 21.44 -26.06 -5.55
CA MET A 130 22.28 -24.88 -5.75
C MET A 130 21.88 -23.73 -4.85
N GLU A 131 20.59 -23.40 -4.77
CA GLU A 131 20.08 -22.32 -3.91
C GLU A 131 20.36 -22.59 -2.43
N GLY A 132 20.13 -23.84 -1.98
CA GLY A 132 20.47 -24.24 -0.62
C GLY A 132 21.98 -24.11 -0.34
N LEU A 133 22.83 -24.46 -1.30
CA LEU A 133 24.28 -24.28 -1.22
C LEU A 133 24.70 -22.82 -1.20
N LEU A 134 24.10 -21.97 -2.03
CA LEU A 134 24.34 -20.52 -2.02
C LEU A 134 23.99 -19.91 -0.66
N ASP A 135 22.85 -20.28 -0.09
CA ASP A 135 22.43 -19.78 1.22
C ASP A 135 23.37 -20.26 2.34
N ALA A 136 23.87 -21.49 2.27
CA ALA A 136 24.88 -22.00 3.19
C ALA A 136 26.23 -21.29 3.02
N TYR A 137 26.68 -21.09 1.77
CA TYR A 137 27.89 -20.37 1.41
C TYR A 137 27.87 -18.94 1.92
N ARG A 138 26.77 -18.20 1.72
CA ARG A 138 26.59 -16.83 2.23
C ARG A 138 26.71 -16.75 3.75
N ARG A 139 26.05 -17.66 4.47
CA ARG A 139 26.18 -17.72 5.95
C ARG A 139 27.61 -17.99 6.39
N GLY A 140 28.34 -18.84 5.66
CA GLY A 140 29.76 -19.07 5.91
C GLY A 140 30.62 -17.84 5.63
N CYS A 141 30.37 -17.13 4.53
CA CYS A 141 31.03 -15.86 4.22
C CYS A 141 30.78 -14.82 5.32
N GLU A 142 29.55 -14.70 5.82
CA GLU A 142 29.19 -13.79 6.93
C GLU A 142 29.95 -14.11 8.22
N LYS A 143 30.10 -15.39 8.57
CA LYS A 143 30.91 -15.82 9.71
C LYS A 143 32.37 -15.37 9.57
N LEU A 144 32.96 -15.53 8.38
CA LEU A 144 34.35 -15.13 8.14
C LEU A 144 34.54 -13.62 8.06
N ARG A 145 33.54 -12.85 7.61
CA ARG A 145 33.60 -11.38 7.62
C ARG A 145 33.70 -10.80 9.03
N GLY A 146 33.15 -11.48 10.04
CA GLY A 146 33.29 -11.10 11.45
C GLY A 146 34.71 -11.28 12.00
N ALA A 147 35.55 -12.06 11.31
CA ALA A 147 36.97 -12.21 11.63
C ALA A 147 37.80 -11.19 10.83
N ALA A 148 38.88 -10.66 11.42
CA ALA A 148 39.75 -9.63 10.83
C ALA A 148 40.50 -10.05 9.53
N ALA A 149 40.18 -11.22 8.97
CA ALA A 149 40.92 -11.88 7.90
C ALA A 149 40.21 -11.88 6.53
N TRP A 150 39.04 -11.24 6.38
CA TRP A 150 38.33 -11.23 5.09
C TRP A 150 39.07 -10.39 4.04
N LYS A 151 39.58 -11.05 2.99
CA LYS A 151 40.35 -10.43 1.92
C LYS A 151 39.45 -9.96 0.78
N VAL A 152 39.89 -8.95 0.03
CA VAL A 152 39.24 -8.47 -1.20
C VAL A 152 39.02 -9.60 -2.22
N GLU A 153 39.91 -10.58 -2.22
CA GLU A 153 39.85 -11.77 -3.07
C GLU A 153 38.68 -12.68 -2.71
N SER A 154 38.45 -12.94 -1.41
CA SER A 154 37.29 -13.73 -0.96
C SER A 154 35.98 -13.07 -1.36
N ARG A 155 35.92 -11.73 -1.33
CA ARG A 155 34.77 -10.99 -1.87
C ARG A 155 34.64 -11.15 -3.38
N SER A 156 35.75 -11.12 -4.10
CA SER A 156 35.73 -11.29 -5.56
C SER A 156 35.21 -12.67 -5.97
N ARG A 157 35.61 -13.71 -5.24
CA ARG A 157 35.10 -15.08 -5.44
C ARG A 157 33.62 -15.22 -5.05
N GLU A 158 33.19 -14.58 -3.97
CA GLU A 158 31.77 -14.54 -3.61
C GLU A 158 30.90 -13.90 -4.71
N VAL A 159 31.35 -12.78 -5.28
CA VAL A 159 30.67 -12.15 -6.42
C VAL A 159 30.57 -13.15 -7.58
N MET A 160 31.68 -13.80 -7.94
CA MET A 160 31.68 -14.81 -9.01
C MET A 160 30.71 -15.96 -8.75
N VAL A 161 30.66 -16.51 -7.54
CA VAL A 161 29.74 -17.60 -7.17
C VAL A 161 28.29 -17.22 -7.47
N HIS A 162 27.87 -16.02 -7.09
CA HIS A 162 26.49 -15.56 -7.32
C HIS A 162 26.20 -15.23 -8.80
N TRP A 163 27.22 -14.76 -9.53
CA TRP A 163 27.08 -14.50 -10.97
C TRP A 163 26.98 -15.80 -11.77
N ILE A 164 27.72 -16.84 -11.38
CA ILE A 164 27.59 -18.18 -11.96
C ILE A 164 26.20 -18.73 -11.67
N ALA A 165 25.75 -18.67 -10.42
CA ALA A 165 24.39 -19.08 -10.04
C ALA A 165 23.30 -18.36 -10.85
N PHE A 166 23.44 -17.04 -11.05
CA PHE A 166 22.55 -16.28 -11.91
C PHE A 166 22.53 -16.85 -13.34
N CYS A 167 23.68 -17.13 -13.94
CA CYS A 167 23.76 -17.67 -15.31
C CYS A 167 23.07 -19.04 -15.41
N LEU A 168 23.27 -19.91 -14.41
CA LEU A 168 22.62 -21.22 -14.34
C LEU A 168 21.10 -21.11 -14.22
N ILE A 169 20.60 -20.25 -13.34
CA ILE A 169 19.15 -20.00 -13.18
C ILE A 169 18.58 -19.35 -14.45
N TRP A 170 19.30 -18.42 -15.09
CA TRP A 170 18.88 -17.83 -16.35
C TRP A 170 18.72 -18.90 -17.43
N ARG A 171 19.71 -19.79 -17.58
CA ARG A 171 19.66 -20.85 -18.57
C ARG A 171 18.45 -21.77 -18.35
N ALA A 172 18.22 -22.18 -17.10
CA ALA A 172 17.04 -22.96 -16.77
C ALA A 172 15.74 -22.20 -17.05
N SER A 173 15.69 -20.89 -16.74
CA SER A 173 14.53 -20.03 -16.98
C SER A 173 14.23 -19.91 -18.48
N GLU A 174 15.27 -19.82 -19.31
CA GLU A 174 15.16 -19.78 -20.77
C GLU A 174 14.57 -21.08 -21.34
N ILE A 175 14.98 -22.23 -20.81
CA ILE A 175 14.45 -23.54 -21.23
C ILE A 175 12.99 -23.70 -20.79
N ALA A 176 12.67 -23.38 -19.52
CA ALA A 176 11.33 -23.54 -18.98
C ALA A 176 10.33 -22.51 -19.53
N HIS A 177 10.81 -21.29 -19.82
CA HIS A 177 10.01 -20.16 -20.27
C HIS A 177 10.68 -19.50 -21.48
N PRO A 178 10.41 -19.96 -22.71
CA PRO A 178 11.07 -19.46 -23.92
C PRO A 178 11.00 -17.94 -24.12
N LEU A 179 9.97 -17.28 -23.58
CA LEU A 179 9.83 -15.82 -23.60
C LEU A 179 11.02 -15.09 -22.96
N VAL A 180 11.72 -15.72 -22.00
CA VAL A 180 12.92 -15.14 -21.35
C VAL A 180 14.02 -14.85 -22.37
N SER A 181 14.14 -15.65 -23.44
CA SER A 181 15.13 -15.45 -24.51
C SER A 181 14.90 -14.18 -25.34
N GLU A 182 13.69 -13.63 -25.34
CA GLU A 182 13.36 -12.38 -26.04
C GLU A 182 13.78 -11.13 -25.26
N TYR A 183 14.32 -11.31 -24.07
CA TYR A 183 14.73 -10.26 -23.16
C TYR A 183 16.21 -10.41 -22.77
N GLY A 184 16.79 -9.31 -22.29
CA GLY A 184 18.19 -9.24 -21.91
C GLY A 184 18.44 -9.63 -20.46
N VAL A 185 19.67 -10.06 -20.17
CA VAL A 185 20.14 -10.22 -18.79
C VAL A 185 20.16 -8.88 -18.05
N GLY A 186 19.84 -8.94 -16.75
CA GLY A 186 19.91 -7.80 -15.84
C GLY A 186 21.31 -7.52 -15.29
N LEU A 187 22.38 -8.18 -15.73
CA LEU A 187 23.74 -7.93 -15.24
C LEU A 187 24.59 -7.30 -16.34
N ASP A 188 25.52 -6.40 -15.99
CA ASP A 188 26.47 -5.83 -16.96
C ASP A 188 27.81 -6.57 -16.88
N PRO A 189 28.27 -7.26 -17.93
CA PRO A 189 29.58 -7.92 -17.95
C PRO A 189 30.76 -7.01 -17.57
N GLN A 190 30.62 -5.68 -17.69
CA GLN A 190 31.65 -4.73 -17.25
C GLN A 190 31.89 -4.73 -15.74
N ASP A 191 30.87 -5.06 -14.94
CA ASP A 191 30.95 -4.94 -13.49
C ASP A 191 31.91 -5.96 -12.86
N VAL A 192 32.17 -7.09 -13.53
CA VAL A 192 33.06 -8.14 -13.05
C VAL A 192 34.52 -7.98 -13.50
N ARG A 193 34.84 -6.95 -14.28
CA ARG A 193 36.21 -6.72 -14.78
C ARG A 193 37.22 -6.38 -13.69
N TRP A 194 36.75 -5.94 -12.53
CA TRP A 194 37.58 -5.48 -11.41
C TRP A 194 37.79 -6.56 -10.34
N LEU A 195 37.31 -7.77 -10.57
CA LEU A 195 37.44 -8.86 -9.61
C LEU A 195 38.89 -9.35 -9.52
N LEU A 196 39.36 -9.53 -8.29
CA LEU A 196 40.70 -10.05 -8.00
C LEU A 196 40.63 -11.58 -7.93
N LEU A 197 40.97 -12.22 -9.05
CA LEU A 197 41.00 -13.68 -9.21
C LEU A 197 42.45 -14.14 -9.42
N ARG A 198 42.84 -15.23 -8.77
CA ARG A 198 44.24 -15.71 -8.72
C ARG A 198 44.50 -16.95 -9.57
N THR A 199 43.53 -17.85 -9.63
CA THR A 199 43.74 -19.15 -10.25
C THR A 199 43.29 -19.13 -11.70
N GLY A 200 43.95 -19.93 -12.55
CA GLY A 200 43.53 -20.08 -13.95
C GLY A 200 42.07 -20.51 -14.09
N ARG A 201 41.61 -21.39 -13.18
CA ARG A 201 40.22 -21.85 -13.12
C ARG A 201 39.23 -20.73 -12.83
N GLU A 202 39.53 -19.85 -11.88
CA GLU A 202 38.71 -18.66 -11.61
C GLU A 202 38.61 -17.75 -12.84
N ILE A 203 39.73 -17.55 -13.55
CA ILE A 203 39.78 -16.72 -14.76
C ILE A 203 38.97 -17.34 -15.90
N GLU A 204 39.06 -18.66 -16.10
CA GLU A 204 38.24 -19.37 -17.10
C GLU A 204 36.74 -19.29 -16.76
N ALA A 205 36.38 -19.43 -15.48
CA ALA A 205 34.99 -19.23 -15.04
C ALA A 205 34.49 -17.80 -15.31
N LEU A 206 35.32 -16.78 -15.05
CA LEU A 206 35.01 -15.38 -15.38
C LEU A 206 34.79 -15.19 -16.89
N LYS A 207 35.66 -15.76 -17.73
CA LYS A 207 35.50 -15.68 -19.20
C LYS A 207 34.20 -16.33 -19.65
N ALA A 208 33.86 -17.51 -19.11
CA ALA A 208 32.63 -18.20 -19.46
C ALA A 208 31.39 -17.36 -19.08
N VAL A 209 31.38 -16.75 -17.89
CA VAL A 209 30.32 -15.83 -17.46
C VAL A 209 30.26 -14.57 -18.34
N ASP A 210 31.38 -13.94 -18.66
CA ASP A 210 31.42 -12.75 -19.55
C ASP A 210 30.87 -13.07 -20.95
N ILE A 211 31.24 -14.22 -21.52
CA ILE A 211 30.71 -14.69 -22.81
C ILE A 211 29.20 -14.92 -22.72
N PHE A 212 28.74 -15.65 -21.70
CA PHE A 212 27.32 -15.97 -21.49
C PHE A 212 26.46 -14.70 -21.41
N LEU A 213 26.89 -13.73 -20.61
CA LEU A 213 26.17 -12.47 -20.42
C LEU A 213 26.18 -11.62 -21.69
N ARG A 214 27.31 -11.50 -22.39
CA ARG A 214 27.41 -10.74 -23.65
C ARG A 214 26.48 -11.28 -24.73
N GLN A 215 26.35 -12.61 -24.83
CA GLN A 215 25.46 -13.25 -25.81
C GLN A 215 23.98 -12.95 -25.54
N ARG A 216 23.61 -12.71 -24.28
CA ARG A 216 22.23 -12.48 -23.83
C ARG A 216 21.99 -11.02 -23.41
N GLN A 217 22.88 -10.10 -23.78
CA GLN A 217 22.75 -8.70 -23.44
C GLN A 217 21.74 -8.00 -24.36
N GLN A 218 20.70 -7.40 -23.77
CA GLN A 218 19.79 -6.48 -24.46
C GLN A 218 19.49 -5.31 -23.53
N SER A 219 20.20 -4.21 -23.70
CA SER A 219 20.21 -3.10 -22.73
C SER A 219 18.87 -2.39 -22.57
N ASP A 220 18.03 -2.42 -23.60
CA ASP A 220 16.67 -1.85 -23.62
C ASP A 220 15.61 -2.81 -23.05
N ARG A 221 15.93 -4.11 -22.94
CA ARG A 221 15.02 -5.18 -22.55
C ARG A 221 15.53 -6.03 -21.38
N SER A 222 16.39 -5.49 -20.53
CA SER A 222 16.95 -6.24 -19.40
C SER A 222 15.89 -6.60 -18.34
N LEU A 223 15.71 -7.90 -18.07
CA LEU A 223 14.84 -8.37 -16.98
C LEU A 223 15.44 -8.08 -15.60
N PHE A 224 14.57 -7.73 -14.66
CA PHE A 224 14.91 -7.44 -13.26
C PHE A 224 16.02 -6.39 -13.10
N ASN A 225 16.17 -5.49 -14.07
CA ASN A 225 17.13 -4.42 -14.01
C ASN A 225 16.68 -3.37 -12.98
N LEU A 226 17.50 -3.16 -11.95
CA LEU A 226 17.22 -2.18 -10.88
C LEU A 226 17.18 -0.73 -11.39
N SER A 227 17.81 -0.44 -12.53
CA SER A 227 17.83 0.91 -13.12
C SER A 227 16.60 1.22 -13.97
N SER A 228 15.96 0.19 -14.53
CA SER A 228 14.77 0.33 -15.37
C SER A 228 13.91 -0.92 -15.27
N GLN A 229 12.66 -0.73 -14.85
CA GLN A 229 11.72 -1.84 -14.60
C GLN A 229 10.77 -2.07 -15.78
N ILE A 230 10.86 -1.24 -16.82
CA ILE A 230 9.93 -1.24 -17.96
C ILE A 230 9.91 -2.61 -18.65
N ALA A 231 11.09 -3.17 -18.93
CA ALA A 231 11.22 -4.46 -19.57
C ALA A 231 10.61 -5.60 -18.73
N THR A 232 10.85 -5.60 -17.42
CA THR A 232 10.25 -6.58 -16.50
C THR A 232 8.73 -6.49 -16.46
N ILE A 233 8.16 -5.28 -16.44
CA ILE A 233 6.71 -5.07 -16.44
C ILE A 233 6.10 -5.52 -17.78
N GLN A 234 6.76 -5.23 -18.90
CA GLN A 234 6.34 -5.69 -20.22
C GLN A 234 6.40 -7.22 -20.31
N PHE A 235 7.50 -7.83 -19.85
CA PHE A 235 7.64 -9.28 -19.77
C PHE A 235 6.52 -9.90 -18.92
N ALA A 236 6.26 -9.35 -17.73
CA ALA A 236 5.22 -9.80 -16.83
C ALA A 236 3.84 -9.80 -17.51
N SER A 237 3.50 -8.71 -18.20
CA SER A 237 2.26 -8.61 -18.97
C SER A 237 2.20 -9.65 -20.10
N SER A 238 3.25 -9.77 -20.91
CA SER A 238 3.32 -10.74 -22.02
C SER A 238 3.26 -12.19 -21.53
N PHE A 239 3.95 -12.51 -20.44
CA PHE A 239 3.96 -13.83 -19.82
C PHE A 239 2.55 -14.21 -19.36
N SER A 240 1.91 -13.38 -18.53
CA SER A 240 0.57 -13.66 -18.00
C SER A 240 -0.52 -13.60 -19.07
N THR A 241 -0.30 -12.87 -20.17
CA THR A 241 -1.19 -12.91 -21.33
C THR A 241 -1.12 -14.25 -22.05
N ALA A 242 0.05 -14.90 -22.11
CA ALA A 242 0.20 -16.21 -22.75
C ALA A 242 -0.15 -17.39 -21.82
N ASP A 243 -0.06 -17.18 -20.51
CA ASP A 243 -0.25 -18.23 -19.51
C ASP A 243 -1.74 -18.50 -19.20
N ALA A 244 -2.12 -19.79 -19.25
CA ALA A 244 -3.52 -20.20 -19.12
C ALA A 244 -4.07 -20.00 -17.70
N GLU A 245 -3.24 -20.19 -16.68
CA GLU A 245 -3.65 -20.03 -15.28
C GLU A 245 -3.92 -18.54 -14.98
N HIS A 246 -3.00 -17.64 -15.35
CA HIS A 246 -3.21 -16.21 -15.21
C HIS A 246 -4.43 -15.71 -15.99
N GLN A 247 -4.67 -16.20 -17.21
CA GLN A 247 -5.89 -15.88 -17.97
C GLN A 247 -7.15 -16.33 -17.23
N GLN A 248 -7.14 -17.53 -16.65
CA GLN A 248 -8.28 -18.05 -15.91
C GLN A 248 -8.55 -17.22 -14.66
N THR A 249 -7.52 -16.88 -13.89
CA THR A 249 -7.62 -15.99 -12.73
C THR A 249 -8.15 -14.62 -13.12
N TYR A 250 -7.64 -14.02 -14.21
CA TYR A 250 -8.13 -12.74 -14.69
C TYR A 250 -9.63 -12.79 -15.05
N ARG A 251 -10.07 -13.81 -15.79
CA ARG A 251 -11.49 -14.00 -16.14
C ARG A 251 -12.37 -14.16 -14.90
N ALA A 252 -11.95 -15.01 -13.96
CA ALA A 252 -12.68 -15.21 -12.71
C ALA A 252 -12.81 -13.90 -11.91
N GLU A 253 -11.75 -13.09 -11.87
CA GLU A 253 -11.79 -11.77 -11.22
C GLU A 253 -12.68 -10.76 -11.95
N ARG A 254 -12.74 -10.80 -13.30
CA ARG A 254 -13.67 -9.97 -14.09
C ARG A 254 -15.12 -10.36 -13.87
N GLU A 255 -15.41 -11.65 -13.77
CA GLU A 255 -16.75 -12.16 -13.44
C GLU A 255 -17.16 -11.76 -12.02
N ALA A 256 -16.26 -11.91 -11.04
CA ALA A 256 -16.47 -11.46 -9.67
C ALA A 256 -16.66 -9.94 -9.58
N GLU A 257 -15.91 -9.16 -10.36
CA GLU A 257 -16.08 -7.71 -10.49
C GLU A 257 -17.49 -7.35 -10.98
N ALA A 258 -17.95 -7.97 -12.06
CA ALA A 258 -19.28 -7.72 -12.60
C ALA A 258 -20.35 -8.04 -11.55
N ALA A 259 -20.22 -9.17 -10.85
CA ALA A 259 -21.13 -9.54 -9.77
C ALA A 259 -21.13 -8.53 -8.61
N ARG A 260 -19.95 -8.02 -8.20
CA ARG A 260 -19.83 -6.96 -7.18
C ARG A 260 -20.55 -5.69 -7.61
N ILE A 261 -20.32 -5.25 -8.84
CA ILE A 261 -20.90 -4.02 -9.41
C ILE A 261 -22.42 -4.15 -9.52
N ASP A 262 -22.92 -5.27 -10.03
CA ASP A 262 -24.35 -5.52 -10.21
C ASP A 262 -25.08 -5.56 -8.87
N MET A 263 -24.53 -6.29 -7.88
CA MET A 263 -25.12 -6.37 -6.54
C MET A 263 -25.11 -5.03 -5.81
N HIS A 264 -24.01 -4.28 -5.93
CA HIS A 264 -23.93 -2.90 -5.42
C HIS A 264 -24.99 -2.01 -6.09
N TRP A 265 -25.13 -2.07 -7.41
CA TRP A 265 -26.10 -1.25 -8.13
C TRP A 265 -27.55 -1.59 -7.75
N GLN A 266 -27.87 -2.87 -7.56
CA GLN A 266 -29.18 -3.29 -7.05
C GLN A 266 -29.44 -2.77 -5.63
N GLN A 267 -28.41 -2.66 -4.79
CA GLN A 267 -28.54 -2.02 -3.47
C GLN A 267 -28.81 -0.51 -3.61
N VAL A 268 -28.09 0.17 -4.50
CA VAL A 268 -28.30 1.60 -4.78
C VAL A 268 -29.72 1.87 -5.26
N GLN A 269 -30.23 1.09 -6.22
CA GLN A 269 -31.58 1.25 -6.75
C GLN A 269 -32.65 1.05 -5.67
N ARG A 270 -32.51 0.01 -4.84
CA ARG A 270 -33.43 -0.22 -3.71
C ARG A 270 -33.43 0.94 -2.72
N GLN A 271 -32.26 1.49 -2.39
CA GLN A 271 -32.16 2.64 -1.49
C GLN A 271 -32.73 3.93 -2.11
N GLN A 272 -32.55 4.15 -3.41
CA GLN A 272 -33.17 5.28 -4.12
C GLN A 272 -34.71 5.19 -4.11
N GLU A 273 -35.25 4.00 -4.36
CA GLU A 273 -36.70 3.75 -4.29
C GLU A 273 -37.25 3.98 -2.88
N GLU A 274 -36.53 3.49 -1.86
CA GLU A 274 -36.87 3.69 -0.46
C GLU A 274 -36.83 5.17 -0.06
N ALA A 275 -35.75 5.89 -0.40
CA ALA A 275 -35.63 7.32 -0.16
C ALA A 275 -36.75 8.11 -0.86
N ALA A 276 -37.08 7.76 -2.10
CA ALA A 276 -38.19 8.37 -2.83
C ALA A 276 -39.56 8.07 -2.22
N SER A 277 -39.76 6.88 -1.62
CA SER A 277 -40.97 6.56 -0.85
C SER A 277 -41.06 7.39 0.42
N LEU A 278 -39.98 7.44 1.21
CA LEU A 278 -39.92 8.19 2.46
C LEU A 278 -40.13 9.70 2.24
N ARG A 279 -39.57 10.27 1.18
CA ARG A 279 -39.82 11.68 0.80
C ARG A 279 -41.29 11.94 0.49
N ARG A 280 -41.97 11.01 -0.21
CA ARG A 280 -43.42 11.11 -0.47
C ARG A 280 -44.24 11.00 0.81
N GLU A 281 -43.87 10.12 1.72
CA GLU A 281 -44.54 9.99 3.03
C GLU A 281 -44.36 11.24 3.90
N ILE A 282 -43.16 11.81 3.92
CA ILE A 282 -42.89 13.07 4.62
C ILE A 282 -43.74 14.19 4.02
N ALA A 283 -43.73 14.32 2.69
CA ALA A 283 -44.53 15.34 1.98
C ALA A 283 -46.04 15.18 2.19
N ALA A 284 -46.52 13.98 2.50
CA ALA A 284 -47.93 13.73 2.84
C ALA A 284 -48.25 14.06 4.30
N VAL A 285 -47.32 13.84 5.24
CA VAL A 285 -47.54 14.07 6.69
C VAL A 285 -47.29 15.52 7.11
N GLU A 286 -46.37 16.23 6.44
CA GLU A 286 -46.06 17.64 6.71
C GLU A 286 -47.30 18.57 6.68
N PRO A 287 -48.17 18.56 5.65
CA PRO A 287 -49.33 19.46 5.62
C PRO A 287 -50.35 19.16 6.74
N ASP A 288 -50.53 17.87 7.09
CA ASP A 288 -51.43 17.48 8.19
C ASP A 288 -50.91 17.97 9.54
N LEU A 289 -49.58 17.91 9.74
CA LEU A 289 -48.95 18.46 10.95
C LEU A 289 -49.12 19.98 11.01
N GLU A 290 -48.83 20.69 9.92
CA GLU A 290 -48.99 22.14 9.85
C GLU A 290 -50.44 22.56 10.13
N HIS A 291 -51.42 21.83 9.57
CA HIS A 291 -52.83 22.09 9.81
C HIS A 291 -53.20 21.94 11.29
N HIS A 292 -52.81 20.83 11.93
CA HIS A 292 -53.14 20.59 13.34
C HIS A 292 -52.33 21.46 14.31
N GLU A 293 -51.12 21.90 13.95
CA GLU A 293 -50.36 22.89 14.72
C GLU A 293 -51.05 24.27 14.69
N GLN A 294 -51.56 24.69 13.52
CA GLN A 294 -52.35 25.92 13.40
C GLN A 294 -53.65 25.83 14.20
N GLU A 295 -54.37 24.71 14.13
CA GLU A 295 -55.58 24.48 14.91
C GLU A 295 -55.30 24.47 16.42
N LEU A 296 -54.23 23.78 16.85
CA LEU A 296 -53.80 23.77 18.24
C LEU A 296 -53.49 25.19 18.75
N GLN A 297 -52.80 26.00 17.94
CA GLN A 297 -52.49 27.38 18.29
C GLN A 297 -53.76 28.24 18.42
N ALA A 298 -54.72 28.08 17.50
CA ALA A 298 -56.01 28.79 17.56
C ALA A 298 -56.80 28.40 18.82
N VAL A 299 -56.88 27.11 19.15
CA VAL A 299 -57.58 26.62 20.35
C VAL A 299 -56.89 27.09 21.63
N GLN A 300 -55.55 27.12 21.67
CA GLN A 300 -54.80 27.67 22.81
C GLN A 300 -55.10 29.15 23.02
N GLN A 301 -55.12 29.96 21.96
CA GLN A 301 -55.46 31.38 22.02
C GLN A 301 -56.91 31.60 22.47
N ALA A 302 -57.87 30.81 21.95
CA ALA A 302 -59.27 30.88 22.35
C ALA A 302 -59.44 30.49 23.83
N THR A 303 -58.74 29.45 24.29
CA THR A 303 -58.76 29.01 25.70
C THR A 303 -58.21 30.08 26.63
N GLU A 304 -57.11 30.74 26.27
CA GLU A 304 -56.54 31.82 27.07
C GLU A 304 -57.45 33.05 27.11
N THR A 305 -58.06 33.39 25.97
CA THR A 305 -59.02 34.51 25.87
C THR A 305 -60.28 34.24 26.71
N LEU A 306 -60.78 33.01 26.70
CA LEU A 306 -61.88 32.56 27.55
C LEU A 306 -61.49 32.69 29.03
N ARG A 307 -60.31 32.19 29.41
CA ARG A 307 -59.80 32.28 30.79
C ARG A 307 -59.69 33.73 31.26
N GLN A 308 -59.20 34.62 30.40
CA GLN A 308 -59.11 36.04 30.70
C GLN A 308 -60.49 36.69 30.85
N SER A 309 -61.44 36.32 29.99
CA SER A 309 -62.83 36.80 30.05
C SER A 309 -63.54 36.32 31.33
N GLN A 310 -63.31 35.07 31.75
CA GLN A 310 -63.78 34.53 33.03
C GLN A 310 -63.20 35.27 34.24
N HIS A 311 -61.89 35.59 34.21
CA HIS A 311 -61.27 36.38 35.26
C HIS A 311 -61.83 37.81 35.33
N ASN A 312 -62.04 38.45 34.18
CA ASN A 312 -62.64 39.78 34.08
C ASN A 312 -64.09 39.78 34.57
N LEU A 313 -64.87 38.75 34.24
CA LEU A 313 -66.23 38.55 34.76
C LEU A 313 -66.22 38.48 36.28
N GLN A 314 -65.37 37.62 36.85
CA GLN A 314 -65.26 37.45 38.31
C GLN A 314 -64.93 38.77 39.01
N ARG A 315 -64.01 39.56 38.45
CA ARG A 315 -63.64 40.87 38.96
C ARG A 315 -64.78 41.89 38.86
N ALA A 316 -65.53 41.88 37.75
CA ALA A 316 -66.67 42.76 37.55
C ALA A 316 -67.83 42.40 38.50
N GLU A 317 -68.09 41.11 38.75
CA GLU A 317 -69.08 40.63 39.71
C GLU A 317 -68.72 41.02 41.14
N GLN A 318 -67.44 40.90 41.54
CA GLN A 318 -66.96 41.40 42.83
C GLN A 318 -67.17 42.91 42.96
N SER A 319 -66.76 43.69 41.96
CA SER A 319 -66.95 45.15 41.97
C SER A 319 -68.42 45.55 42.03
N LEU A 320 -69.31 44.83 41.35
CA LEU A 320 -70.75 45.07 41.41
C LEU A 320 -71.28 44.81 42.82
N THR A 321 -70.85 43.70 43.44
CA THR A 321 -71.23 43.33 44.82
C THR A 321 -70.76 44.38 45.84
N ASP A 322 -69.52 44.86 45.69
CA ASP A 322 -68.96 45.93 46.53
C ASP A 322 -69.73 47.26 46.35
N LEU A 323 -70.11 47.60 45.12
CA LEU A 323 -70.90 48.79 44.81
C LEU A 323 -72.32 48.69 45.36
N GLU A 324 -72.98 47.53 45.23
CA GLU A 324 -74.27 47.24 45.85
C GLU A 324 -74.21 47.37 47.37
N HIS A 325 -73.15 46.85 48.00
CA HIS A 325 -72.90 47.02 49.43
C HIS A 325 -72.72 48.50 49.82
N ASN A 326 -71.94 49.26 49.05
CA ASN A 326 -71.72 50.70 49.28
C ASN A 326 -73.00 51.53 49.09
N ILE A 327 -73.84 51.20 48.11
CA ILE A 327 -75.16 51.85 47.92
C ILE A 327 -76.00 51.71 49.20
N VAL A 328 -76.03 50.51 49.78
CA VAL A 328 -76.74 50.23 51.04
C VAL A 328 -76.09 50.97 52.21
N GLN A 329 -74.76 50.95 52.31
CA GLN A 329 -74.01 51.57 53.41
C GLN A 329 -74.16 53.10 53.44
N PHE A 330 -74.20 53.76 52.27
CA PHE A 330 -74.23 55.22 52.14
C PHE A 330 -75.61 55.78 51.78
N GLN A 331 -76.68 55.02 52.02
CA GLN A 331 -78.07 55.39 51.66
C GLN A 331 -78.50 56.80 52.15
N ASP A 332 -77.93 57.28 53.25
CA ASP A 332 -78.23 58.58 53.86
C ASP A 332 -77.49 59.77 53.20
N ILE A 333 -76.63 59.52 52.21
CA ILE A 333 -75.89 60.54 51.46
C ILE A 333 -76.28 60.46 49.97
N PRO A 334 -77.36 61.15 49.54
CA PRO A 334 -77.95 60.97 48.21
C PRO A 334 -77.00 61.21 47.03
N ARG A 335 -75.97 62.06 47.21
CA ARG A 335 -74.93 62.28 46.20
C ARG A 335 -74.05 61.04 45.99
N LEU A 336 -73.65 60.36 47.06
CA LEU A 336 -72.80 59.16 46.98
C LEU A 336 -73.59 57.98 46.41
N VAL A 337 -74.86 57.83 46.82
CA VAL A 337 -75.77 56.82 46.25
C VAL A 337 -75.88 56.95 44.74
N ARG A 338 -76.11 58.16 44.21
CA ARG A 338 -76.19 58.37 42.75
C ARG A 338 -74.89 58.02 42.01
N ILE A 339 -73.73 58.29 42.62
CA ILE A 339 -72.43 57.93 42.04
C ILE A 339 -72.31 56.40 42.01
N TYR A 340 -72.51 55.73 43.14
CA TYR A 340 -72.41 54.28 43.21
C TYR A 340 -73.47 53.56 42.35
N GLU A 341 -74.70 54.08 42.22
CA GLU A 341 -75.71 53.55 41.31
C GLU A 341 -75.32 53.68 39.82
N SER A 342 -74.57 54.73 39.46
CA SER A 342 -74.07 54.91 38.09
C SER A 342 -72.91 53.97 37.79
N GLU A 343 -72.02 53.77 38.77
CA GLU A 343 -70.92 52.82 38.70
C GLU A 343 -71.44 51.37 38.70
N ALA A 344 -72.44 51.05 39.53
CA ALA A 344 -73.09 49.73 39.57
C ALA A 344 -73.78 49.40 38.24
N ARG A 345 -74.45 50.37 37.61
CA ARG A 345 -74.99 50.19 36.26
C ARG A 345 -73.91 49.88 35.23
N THR A 346 -72.77 50.56 35.33
CA THR A 346 -71.62 50.32 34.45
C THR A 346 -71.01 48.94 34.70
N ALA A 347 -70.88 48.54 35.96
CA ALA A 347 -70.40 47.21 36.34
C ALA A 347 -71.34 46.10 35.87
N ALA A 348 -72.66 46.26 36.02
CA ALA A 348 -73.66 45.31 35.54
C ALA A 348 -73.64 45.17 34.00
N ALA A 349 -73.45 46.26 33.26
CA ALA A 349 -73.27 46.22 31.81
C ALA A 349 -72.00 45.44 31.40
N ASN A 350 -70.90 45.61 32.14
CA ASN A 350 -69.67 44.86 31.92
C ASN A 350 -69.85 43.36 32.22
N VAL A 351 -70.57 43.00 33.30
CA VAL A 351 -70.91 41.61 33.62
C VAL A 351 -71.70 40.95 32.50
N ALA A 352 -72.73 41.62 31.96
CA ALA A 352 -73.50 41.12 30.83
C ALA A 352 -72.64 40.90 29.59
N ARG A 353 -71.77 41.88 29.26
CA ARG A 353 -70.83 41.78 28.13
C ARG A 353 -69.89 40.59 28.27
N TYR A 354 -69.24 40.42 29.44
CA TYR A 354 -68.30 39.32 29.63
C TYR A 354 -68.98 37.95 29.60
N ARG A 355 -70.24 37.82 30.05
CA ARG A 355 -71.02 36.58 29.93
C ARG A 355 -71.30 36.23 28.46
N GLU A 356 -71.62 37.23 27.63
CA GLU A 356 -71.82 37.03 26.19
C GLU A 356 -70.52 36.66 25.48
N GLU A 357 -69.41 37.34 25.82
CA GLU A 357 -68.07 36.99 25.31
C GLU A 357 -67.67 35.55 25.69
N ILE A 358 -67.86 35.15 26.95
CA ILE A 358 -67.60 33.78 27.44
C ILE A 358 -68.42 32.77 26.64
N HIS A 359 -69.72 33.01 26.47
CA HIS A 359 -70.58 32.11 25.71
C HIS A 359 -70.13 31.97 24.25
N THR A 360 -69.70 33.07 23.64
CA THR A 360 -69.19 33.08 22.26
C THR A 360 -67.91 32.23 22.14
N TRP A 361 -66.97 32.38 23.08
CA TRP A 361 -65.73 31.60 23.08
C TRP A 361 -65.95 30.12 23.41
N GLU A 362 -66.90 29.80 24.29
CA GLU A 362 -67.30 28.41 24.55
C GLU A 362 -67.89 27.75 23.29
N GLN A 363 -68.71 28.46 22.50
CA GLN A 363 -69.20 27.96 21.22
C GLN A 363 -68.07 27.75 20.20
N VAL A 364 -67.11 28.68 20.12
CA VAL A 364 -65.93 28.52 19.26
C VAL A 364 -65.16 27.26 19.65
N LEU A 365 -64.89 27.05 20.94
CA LEU A 365 -64.18 25.87 21.44
C LEU A 365 -64.95 24.57 21.21
N GLN A 366 -66.28 24.58 21.23
CA GLN A 366 -67.10 23.39 20.93
C GLN A 366 -66.99 22.94 19.46
N ASN A 367 -66.59 23.82 18.55
CA ASN A 367 -66.41 23.48 17.13
C ASN A 367 -65.03 22.86 16.83
N HIS A 368 -64.12 22.85 17.82
CA HIS A 368 -62.78 22.30 17.68
C HIS A 368 -62.63 20.98 18.44
N LEU A 369 -61.63 20.21 18.05
CA LEU A 369 -61.20 19.04 18.82
C LEU A 369 -60.75 19.47 20.23
N PRO A 370 -60.94 18.61 21.26
CA PRO A 370 -60.43 18.87 22.59
C PRO A 370 -58.92 19.16 22.57
N LEU A 371 -58.48 20.16 23.33
CA LEU A 371 -57.06 20.59 23.37
C LEU A 371 -56.11 19.40 23.60
N ALA A 372 -56.46 18.49 24.51
CA ALA A 372 -55.66 17.31 24.82
C ALA A 372 -55.55 16.34 23.63
N GLU A 373 -56.61 16.23 22.81
CA GLU A 373 -56.61 15.40 21.61
C GLU A 373 -55.76 16.02 20.51
N LEU A 374 -55.87 17.34 20.27
CA LEU A 374 -55.01 18.06 19.34
C LEU A 374 -53.53 17.97 19.72
N GLN A 375 -53.20 18.15 21.00
CA GLN A 375 -51.84 17.99 21.51
C GLN A 375 -51.31 16.57 21.24
N SER A 376 -52.14 15.55 21.49
CA SER A 376 -51.80 14.15 21.22
C SER A 376 -51.57 13.89 19.72
N ILE A 377 -52.43 14.43 18.84
CA ILE A 377 -52.29 14.32 17.39
C ILE A 377 -51.00 14.97 16.91
N VAL A 378 -50.74 16.22 17.30
CA VAL A 378 -49.51 16.95 16.94
C VAL A 378 -48.27 16.18 17.42
N GLN A 379 -48.24 15.73 18.66
CA GLN A 379 -47.10 14.97 19.20
C GLN A 379 -46.87 13.65 18.43
N ARG A 380 -47.95 12.95 18.08
CA ARG A 380 -47.89 11.72 17.28
C ARG A 380 -47.34 12.00 15.88
N LEU A 381 -47.82 13.04 15.20
CA LEU A 381 -47.35 13.42 13.86
C LEU A 381 -45.88 13.89 13.89
N GLN A 382 -45.49 14.70 14.87
CA GLN A 382 -44.10 15.13 15.05
C GLN A 382 -43.15 13.94 15.29
N SER A 383 -43.54 12.99 16.13
CA SER A 383 -42.73 11.79 16.38
C SER A 383 -42.61 10.90 15.15
N LYS A 384 -43.70 10.71 14.40
CA LYS A 384 -43.70 10.01 13.11
C LYS A 384 -42.78 10.70 12.11
N LEU A 385 -42.89 12.02 11.97
CA LEU A 385 -42.09 12.81 11.03
C LEU A 385 -40.60 12.75 11.39
N LYS A 386 -40.26 12.83 12.68
CA LYS A 386 -38.88 12.64 13.16
C LYS A 386 -38.33 11.26 12.80
N GLN A 387 -39.13 10.19 12.96
CA GLN A 387 -38.74 8.84 12.56
C GLN A 387 -38.53 8.73 11.04
N LEU A 388 -39.48 9.26 10.25
CA LEU A 388 -39.37 9.25 8.78
C LEU A 388 -38.14 10.02 8.29
N ARG A 389 -37.83 11.20 8.87
CA ARG A 389 -36.61 11.95 8.53
C ARG A 389 -35.33 11.21 8.91
N GLN A 390 -35.33 10.46 10.01
CA GLN A 390 -34.19 9.62 10.40
C GLN A 390 -34.01 8.47 9.41
N PHE A 391 -35.07 7.75 9.06
CA PHE A 391 -35.01 6.70 8.05
C PHE A 391 -34.62 7.25 6.68
N LEU A 392 -35.08 8.44 6.31
CA LEU A 392 -34.69 9.09 5.07
C LEU A 392 -33.19 9.35 5.05
N LYS A 393 -32.62 9.88 6.15
CA LYS A 393 -31.18 10.13 6.24
C LYS A 393 -30.35 8.84 6.12
N GLU A 394 -30.85 7.74 6.67
CA GLU A 394 -30.21 6.43 6.54
C GLU A 394 -30.28 5.90 5.10
N ALA A 395 -31.45 6.01 4.45
CA ALA A 395 -31.65 5.62 3.05
C ALA A 395 -30.88 6.51 2.05
N GLU A 396 -30.67 7.79 2.38
CA GLU A 396 -29.89 8.75 1.57
C GLU A 396 -28.38 8.54 1.68
N THR A 397 -27.92 7.82 2.71
CA THR A 397 -26.51 7.49 2.90
C THR A 397 -26.11 6.47 1.83
N PRO A 398 -25.11 6.78 0.98
CA PRO A 398 -24.72 5.87 -0.07
C PRO A 398 -24.12 4.58 0.51
N PRO A 399 -24.29 3.44 -0.17
CA PRO A 399 -23.78 2.17 0.33
C PRO A 399 -22.25 2.14 0.21
N ALA A 400 -21.63 1.15 0.87
CA ALA A 400 -20.17 1.00 0.89
C ALA A 400 -19.60 0.90 -0.54
N ALA A 401 -18.44 1.51 -0.78
CA ALA A 401 -17.83 1.47 -2.10
C ALA A 401 -17.39 0.06 -2.50
N VAL A 402 -17.39 -0.21 -3.80
CA VAL A 402 -16.82 -1.43 -4.39
C VAL A 402 -15.38 -1.13 -4.79
N PHE A 403 -14.43 -1.91 -4.29
CA PHE A 403 -13.03 -1.85 -4.71
C PHE A 403 -12.71 -3.02 -5.62
N GLN A 404 -12.07 -2.75 -6.76
CA GLN A 404 -11.64 -3.83 -7.65
C GLN A 404 -10.21 -4.26 -7.36
N PRO A 405 -9.96 -5.55 -7.11
CA PRO A 405 -8.65 -6.06 -6.72
C PRO A 405 -7.60 -5.92 -7.84
N LEU A 406 -8.05 -5.89 -9.10
CA LEU A 406 -7.22 -5.68 -10.28
C LEU A 406 -7.65 -4.42 -11.05
N PRO A 407 -6.72 -3.75 -11.74
CA PRO A 407 -7.01 -2.57 -12.55
C PRO A 407 -7.89 -2.94 -13.75
N GLU A 408 -8.55 -1.93 -14.33
CA GLU A 408 -9.37 -2.11 -15.55
C GLU A 408 -8.50 -2.37 -16.79
N ARG A 409 -7.31 -1.76 -16.83
CA ARG A 409 -6.34 -1.99 -17.89
C ARG A 409 -5.78 -3.39 -17.83
N GLU A 410 -6.06 -4.16 -18.88
CA GLU A 410 -5.70 -5.57 -19.02
C GLU A 410 -4.19 -5.82 -18.91
N ASP A 411 -3.37 -4.99 -19.59
CA ASP A 411 -1.91 -5.10 -19.56
C ASP A 411 -1.35 -4.96 -18.13
N MET A 412 -1.88 -4.01 -17.35
CA MET A 412 -1.50 -3.82 -15.96
C MET A 412 -2.02 -4.93 -15.06
N ALA A 413 -3.24 -5.41 -15.29
CA ALA A 413 -3.81 -6.52 -14.51
C ALA A 413 -2.96 -7.79 -14.68
N PHE A 414 -2.55 -8.10 -15.91
CA PHE A 414 -1.65 -9.23 -16.17
C PHE A 414 -0.27 -9.04 -15.56
N ALA A 415 0.31 -7.84 -15.64
CA ALA A 415 1.56 -7.58 -14.95
C ALA A 415 1.44 -7.79 -13.43
N ILE A 416 0.36 -7.33 -12.80
CA ILE A 416 0.10 -7.57 -11.38
C ILE A 416 -0.02 -9.07 -11.10
N LEU A 417 -0.84 -9.80 -11.87
CA LEU A 417 -1.02 -11.24 -11.71
C LEU A 417 0.30 -12.01 -11.81
N PHE A 418 1.17 -11.66 -12.75
CA PHE A 418 2.51 -12.23 -12.83
C PHE A 418 3.29 -12.05 -11.51
N PHE A 419 3.27 -10.87 -10.89
CA PHE A 419 4.00 -10.67 -9.63
C PHE A 419 3.35 -11.36 -8.43
N LEU A 420 2.02 -11.55 -8.44
CA LEU A 420 1.29 -12.28 -7.39
C LEU A 420 1.53 -13.79 -7.45
N TYR A 421 1.68 -14.33 -8.66
CA TYR A 421 1.78 -15.76 -8.94
C TYR A 421 3.04 -16.09 -9.74
N MET A 422 4.11 -15.33 -9.53
CA MET A 422 5.36 -15.47 -10.28
C MET A 422 5.86 -16.91 -10.19
N PRO A 423 6.16 -17.58 -11.32
CA PRO A 423 6.73 -18.92 -11.32
C PRO A 423 8.01 -18.99 -10.49
N GLU A 424 8.22 -20.11 -9.78
CA GLU A 424 9.31 -20.25 -8.81
C GLU A 424 10.69 -19.98 -9.44
N LEU A 425 10.92 -20.48 -10.65
CA LEU A 425 12.19 -20.28 -11.35
C LEU A 425 12.45 -18.80 -11.68
N LEU A 426 11.41 -18.03 -12.00
CA LEU A 426 11.50 -16.59 -12.23
C LEU A 426 11.67 -15.82 -10.92
N ARG A 427 11.13 -16.33 -9.80
CA ARG A 427 11.44 -15.80 -8.46
C ARG A 427 12.91 -16.00 -8.12
N SER A 428 13.44 -17.20 -8.32
CA SER A 428 14.87 -17.51 -8.17
C SER A 428 15.73 -16.59 -9.04
N LEU A 429 15.33 -16.38 -10.30
CA LEU A 429 16.04 -15.50 -11.22
C LEU A 429 16.07 -14.05 -10.73
N SER A 430 14.93 -13.54 -10.27
CA SER A 430 14.82 -12.19 -9.73
C SER A 430 15.71 -12.01 -8.48
N ARG A 431 15.70 -12.98 -7.57
CA ARG A 431 16.55 -13.01 -6.38
C ARG A 431 18.02 -13.06 -6.75
N ALA A 432 18.41 -13.94 -7.66
CA ALA A 432 19.80 -14.08 -8.11
C ALA A 432 20.31 -12.78 -8.77
N THR A 433 19.49 -12.13 -9.60
CA THR A 433 19.82 -10.84 -10.23
C THR A 433 20.09 -9.76 -9.18
N ILE A 434 19.19 -9.64 -8.19
CA ILE A 434 19.30 -8.64 -7.12
C ILE A 434 20.54 -8.91 -6.27
N LEU A 435 20.76 -10.15 -5.86
CA LEU A 435 21.91 -10.53 -5.05
C LEU A 435 23.24 -10.30 -5.78
N ALA A 436 23.34 -10.72 -7.04
CA ALA A 436 24.53 -10.51 -7.86
C ALA A 436 24.90 -9.03 -7.97
N ARG A 437 23.91 -8.13 -8.10
CA ARG A 437 24.13 -6.67 -8.11
C ARG A 437 24.45 -6.11 -6.72
N GLN A 438 23.75 -6.55 -5.68
CA GLN A 438 24.01 -6.12 -4.30
C GLN A 438 25.46 -6.41 -3.88
N LEU A 439 26.05 -7.49 -4.39
CA LEU A 439 27.41 -7.87 -4.04
C LEU A 439 28.48 -6.93 -4.62
N LEU A 440 28.15 -6.14 -5.65
CA LEU A 440 29.03 -5.12 -6.23
C LEU A 440 29.11 -3.84 -5.38
N LEU A 441 28.17 -3.63 -4.47
CA LEU A 441 28.17 -2.44 -3.64
C LEU A 441 29.37 -2.44 -2.67
N PRO A 442 30.01 -1.28 -2.43
CA PRO A 442 31.13 -1.18 -1.51
C PRO A 442 30.75 -1.66 -0.11
N TRP A 443 31.63 -2.44 0.50
CA TRP A 443 31.59 -2.80 1.93
C TRP A 443 32.60 -1.94 2.69
N PRO A 444 32.42 -1.55 3.98
CA PRO A 444 31.40 -1.93 4.95
C PRO A 444 30.35 -0.85 5.20
N TRP A 445 29.13 -1.29 5.48
CA TRP A 445 28.09 -0.48 6.16
C TRP A 445 28.50 -0.04 7.59
N CYS A 446 29.75 -0.29 8.00
CA CYS A 446 30.23 -0.23 9.37
C CYS A 446 31.75 0.00 9.49
N CYS A 447 32.43 0.65 8.53
CA CYS A 447 33.68 1.33 8.92
C CYS A 447 33.33 2.53 9.80
N GLN A 448 34.17 2.79 10.80
CA GLN A 448 33.89 3.61 11.98
C GLN A 448 33.52 5.09 11.69
N ASN A 449 33.60 5.52 10.42
CA ASN A 449 33.03 6.77 9.92
C ASN A 449 31.89 6.44 8.95
N ARG A 450 30.66 6.53 9.46
CA ARG A 450 29.36 6.23 8.84
C ARG A 450 29.23 6.74 7.40
N TRP A 451 29.50 5.90 6.41
CA TRP A 451 28.74 5.94 5.17
C TRP A 451 27.59 4.96 5.34
N ASP A 452 26.52 5.45 5.97
CA ASP A 452 25.28 4.71 5.97
C ASP A 452 24.69 4.83 4.57
N VAL A 453 24.96 3.82 3.74
CA VAL A 453 24.41 3.74 2.39
C VAL A 453 22.88 3.75 2.46
N SER A 454 22.26 3.30 3.56
CA SER A 454 20.81 3.40 3.74
C SER A 454 20.30 4.83 3.87
N GLU A 455 21.10 5.77 4.42
CA GLU A 455 20.79 7.21 4.39
C GLU A 455 20.85 7.80 2.97
N HIS A 456 21.55 7.14 2.05
CA HIS A 456 21.73 7.58 0.67
C HIS A 456 20.84 6.82 -0.33
N ILE A 457 20.31 5.66 0.05
CA ILE A 457 19.28 4.92 -0.69
C ILE A 457 17.94 5.55 -0.33
N GLN A 458 17.49 6.50 -1.15
CA GLN A 458 16.12 7.00 -1.06
C GLN A 458 15.17 5.92 -1.58
N VAL A 459 14.67 5.08 -0.67
CA VAL A 459 13.50 4.24 -0.96
C VAL A 459 12.31 5.18 -1.04
N LYS A 460 11.70 5.29 -2.22
CA LYS A 460 10.44 6.06 -2.36
C LYS A 460 9.40 5.48 -1.40
N ASP A 461 8.66 6.34 -0.72
CA ASP A 461 7.53 5.89 0.10
C ASP A 461 6.40 5.39 -0.81
N PHE A 462 6.16 4.08 -0.79
CA PHE A 462 5.05 3.45 -1.48
C PHE A 462 3.86 3.31 -0.55
N LYS A 463 2.69 3.77 -1.01
CA LYS A 463 1.46 3.75 -0.23
C LYS A 463 0.73 2.41 -0.34
N THR A 464 0.88 1.74 -1.48
CA THR A 464 0.14 0.52 -1.78
C THR A 464 1.08 -0.61 -2.14
N CYS A 465 0.84 -1.76 -1.51
CA CYS A 465 1.47 -3.03 -1.83
C CYS A 465 0.44 -3.91 -2.54
N TRP A 466 0.71 -4.32 -3.79
CA TRP A 466 -0.33 -4.91 -4.63
C TRP A 466 -0.86 -6.26 -4.14
N ALA A 467 -0.02 -7.17 -3.63
CA ALA A 467 -0.53 -8.43 -3.10
C ALA A 467 -1.40 -8.23 -1.85
N LYS A 468 -1.00 -7.31 -0.96
CA LYS A 468 -1.82 -6.93 0.18
C LYS A 468 -3.17 -6.37 -0.28
N TYR A 469 -3.14 -5.39 -1.21
CA TYR A 469 -4.35 -4.78 -1.74
C TYR A 469 -5.27 -5.80 -2.42
N TYR A 470 -4.72 -6.62 -3.31
CA TYR A 470 -5.45 -7.64 -4.04
C TYR A 470 -6.13 -8.63 -3.06
N ASN A 471 -5.38 -9.21 -2.14
CA ASN A 471 -5.90 -10.17 -1.16
C ASN A 471 -6.98 -9.56 -0.26
N GLU A 472 -6.85 -8.29 0.14
CA GLU A 472 -7.83 -7.59 0.98
C GLU A 472 -9.11 -7.19 0.23
N LYS A 473 -9.05 -7.03 -1.10
CA LYS A 473 -10.16 -6.52 -1.92
C LYS A 473 -10.83 -7.57 -2.80
N GLN A 474 -10.41 -8.84 -2.73
CA GLN A 474 -11.08 -9.95 -3.42
C GLN A 474 -12.52 -10.18 -2.94
N SER A 475 -12.78 -9.98 -1.64
CA SER A 475 -14.12 -10.11 -1.05
C SER A 475 -14.65 -8.76 -0.56
N CYS A 476 -15.97 -8.60 -0.61
CA CYS A 476 -16.65 -7.43 -0.08
C CYS A 476 -18.08 -7.78 0.35
N VAL A 477 -18.81 -6.79 0.86
CA VAL A 477 -20.20 -6.96 1.33
C VAL A 477 -21.14 -7.42 0.21
N TYR A 478 -20.82 -7.14 -1.06
CA TYR A 478 -21.68 -7.45 -2.21
C TYR A 478 -21.42 -8.81 -2.83
N HIS A 479 -20.19 -9.31 -2.72
CA HIS A 479 -19.80 -10.58 -3.31
C HIS A 479 -18.54 -11.10 -2.61
N THR A 480 -18.59 -12.39 -2.28
CA THR A 480 -17.42 -13.16 -1.86
C THR A 480 -17.27 -14.29 -2.87
N PRO A 481 -16.17 -14.32 -3.64
CA PRO A 481 -15.95 -15.40 -4.59
C PRO A 481 -15.84 -16.74 -3.84
N PRO A 482 -16.24 -17.86 -4.48
CA PRO A 482 -16.27 -19.17 -3.83
C PRO A 482 -14.88 -19.66 -3.40
N VAL A 483 -13.83 -19.21 -4.11
CA VAL A 483 -12.43 -19.54 -3.82
C VAL A 483 -11.64 -18.24 -3.84
N LEU A 484 -10.95 -17.95 -2.74
CA LEU A 484 -9.97 -16.86 -2.68
C LEU A 484 -8.63 -17.40 -3.15
N GLN A 485 -8.06 -16.78 -4.19
CA GLN A 485 -6.71 -17.06 -4.62
C GLN A 485 -5.78 -16.04 -4.00
N HIS A 486 -5.06 -16.40 -2.95
CA HIS A 486 -4.12 -15.46 -2.34
C HIS A 486 -2.86 -15.32 -3.19
N GLY A 487 -2.57 -14.10 -3.62
CA GLY A 487 -1.30 -13.75 -4.21
C GLY A 487 -0.24 -13.63 -3.13
N GLU A 488 0.98 -14.06 -3.42
CA GLU A 488 2.12 -13.96 -2.51
C GLU A 488 3.17 -13.02 -3.08
N HIS A 489 3.89 -12.34 -2.18
CA HIS A 489 5.09 -11.62 -2.59
C HIS A 489 6.23 -12.61 -2.80
N GLY A 490 6.78 -12.63 -4.01
CA GLY A 490 8.10 -13.20 -4.22
C GLY A 490 9.22 -12.34 -3.61
N PRO A 491 10.48 -12.61 -3.99
CA PRO A 491 11.63 -11.79 -3.64
C PRO A 491 11.53 -10.34 -4.10
N VAL A 492 10.68 -10.09 -5.10
CA VAL A 492 10.39 -8.79 -5.69
C VAL A 492 8.97 -8.37 -5.36
N LYS A 493 8.82 -7.14 -4.88
CA LYS A 493 7.53 -6.57 -4.51
C LYS A 493 7.03 -5.62 -5.58
N LEU A 494 5.77 -5.77 -5.96
CA LEU A 494 5.09 -4.78 -6.79
C LEU A 494 4.45 -3.73 -5.88
N LEU A 495 5.00 -2.52 -5.92
CA LEU A 495 4.61 -1.38 -5.11
C LEU A 495 4.06 -0.26 -5.99
N SER A 496 3.20 0.57 -5.41
CA SER A 496 2.63 1.72 -6.10
C SER A 496 2.55 2.95 -5.19
N SER A 497 2.79 4.11 -5.78
CA SER A 497 2.52 5.41 -5.16
C SER A 497 1.02 5.72 -5.12
N PHE A 498 0.20 4.90 -5.78
CA PHE A 498 -1.26 4.97 -5.75
C PHE A 498 -1.76 4.99 -4.31
N HIS A 499 -2.56 6.00 -3.99
CA HIS A 499 -3.28 6.06 -2.73
C HIS A 499 -4.68 5.51 -2.96
N VAL A 500 -5.05 4.45 -2.24
CA VAL A 500 -6.42 3.92 -2.27
C VAL A 500 -7.33 4.98 -1.65
N PRO A 501 -8.28 5.56 -2.42
CA PRO A 501 -9.24 6.53 -1.90
C PRO A 501 -10.10 5.93 -0.79
N ASP A 502 -10.51 6.76 0.17
CA ASP A 502 -11.48 6.36 1.19
C ASP A 502 -12.85 6.10 0.55
N ASP A 503 -13.67 5.22 1.14
CA ASP A 503 -15.02 4.88 0.67
C ASP A 503 -15.88 6.12 0.35
N ARG A 504 -15.78 7.17 1.17
CA ARG A 504 -16.53 8.42 1.02
C ARG A 504 -16.15 9.21 -0.24
N GLN A 505 -14.91 9.05 -0.72
CA GLN A 505 -14.44 9.71 -1.93
C GLN A 505 -15.00 9.02 -3.19
N ILE A 506 -15.39 7.75 -3.08
CA ILE A 506 -15.84 6.92 -4.21
C ILE A 506 -17.37 6.90 -4.29
N SER A 507 -18.04 6.63 -3.17
CA SER A 507 -19.51 6.56 -3.11
C SER A 507 -20.19 7.93 -3.21
N GLY A 508 -19.44 9.01 -3.02
CA GLY A 508 -19.98 10.38 -2.94
C GLY A 508 -20.68 10.65 -1.61
N THR A 509 -21.41 11.77 -1.55
CA THR A 509 -22.06 12.23 -0.30
C THR A 509 -23.52 11.80 -0.18
N HIS A 510 -24.16 11.36 -1.26
CA HIS A 510 -25.62 11.18 -1.32
C HIS A 510 -26.02 10.15 -2.39
N ILE A 511 -27.00 9.29 -2.09
CA ILE A 511 -27.45 8.20 -2.97
C ILE A 511 -27.94 8.66 -4.36
N ASP A 512 -28.65 9.79 -4.43
CA ASP A 512 -29.16 10.34 -5.71
C ASP A 512 -28.05 10.78 -6.68
N ASN A 513 -26.81 10.96 -6.20
CA ASN A 513 -25.68 11.26 -7.09
C ASN A 513 -25.20 10.01 -7.86
N MET A 514 -25.70 8.83 -7.50
CA MET A 514 -25.35 7.55 -8.12
C MET A 514 -26.29 7.28 -9.29
N THR A 515 -25.87 7.69 -10.50
CA THR A 515 -26.66 7.58 -11.73
C THR A 515 -26.24 6.42 -12.64
N SER A 516 -25.19 5.68 -12.28
CA SER A 516 -24.73 4.51 -13.04
C SER A 516 -24.18 3.43 -12.13
N ALA A 517 -24.17 2.19 -12.60
CA ALA A 517 -23.63 1.04 -11.87
C ALA A 517 -22.14 1.20 -11.47
N ARG A 518 -21.39 2.01 -12.23
CA ARG A 518 -19.98 2.30 -11.94
C ARG A 518 -19.78 3.42 -10.92
N HIS A 519 -20.80 4.21 -10.58
CA HIS A 519 -20.69 5.14 -9.45
C HIS A 519 -20.58 4.34 -8.16
N GLY A 520 -19.64 4.67 -7.29
CA GLY A 520 -19.36 3.86 -6.10
C GLY A 520 -18.43 2.67 -6.36
N ALA A 521 -18.04 2.39 -7.62
CA ALA A 521 -17.06 1.37 -7.96
C ALA A 521 -15.72 2.01 -8.33
N LEU A 522 -14.68 1.76 -7.53
CA LEU A 522 -13.33 2.19 -7.82
C LEU A 522 -12.61 1.13 -8.67
N ASN A 523 -12.34 1.49 -9.92
CA ASN A 523 -11.35 0.80 -10.71
C ASN A 523 -9.97 1.24 -10.22
N SER A 524 -9.20 0.32 -9.65
CA SER A 524 -7.85 0.62 -9.16
C SER A 524 -7.01 1.15 -10.32
N ALA A 525 -6.69 2.45 -10.24
CA ALA A 525 -5.77 3.20 -11.10
C ALA A 525 -5.96 3.09 -12.63
N SER A 526 -6.60 4.10 -13.23
CA SER A 526 -6.46 4.38 -14.67
C SER A 526 -5.05 4.90 -15.04
N SER A 527 -4.22 5.32 -14.08
CA SER A 527 -3.04 6.16 -14.35
C SER A 527 -1.84 6.03 -13.39
N SER A 528 -1.70 4.98 -12.56
CA SER A 528 -0.58 4.91 -11.59
C SER A 528 0.69 4.30 -12.17
N GLU A 529 1.84 4.95 -11.95
CA GLU A 529 3.17 4.34 -12.11
C GLU A 529 3.29 3.10 -11.21
N MET A 530 3.38 1.91 -11.82
CA MET A 530 3.76 0.69 -11.10
C MET A 530 5.28 0.65 -10.98
N LEU A 531 5.79 0.39 -9.77
CA LEU A 531 7.21 0.18 -9.55
C LEU A 531 7.44 -1.21 -8.93
N CYS A 532 8.38 -1.94 -9.53
CA CYS A 532 8.85 -3.26 -9.17
C CYS A 532 10.12 -3.08 -8.32
N GLN A 533 10.06 -3.36 -7.01
CA GLN A 533 11.18 -3.17 -6.07
C GLN A 533 11.76 -4.47 -5.55
#